data_AF-A0A7W8JRL6-F1
#
_entry.id   AF-A0A7W8JRL6-F1
#
_cell.length_a   1.000
_cell.length_b   1.000
_cell.length_c   1.000
_cell.angle_alpha   90.00
_cell.angle_beta   90.00
_cell.angle_gamma   90.00
#
_symmetry.space_group_name_H-M   'P 1'
#
loop_
_entity.id
_entity.type
_entity.pdbx_description
1 polymer ?
#
loop_
_entity_poly.entity_id
_entity_poly.type
_entity_poly.pdbx_seq_one_letter_code
_entity_poly.pdbx_strand_id
1 'polypeptide(L)'
;MTFRDMSKRAFLLVVVLSLAGCATAYQSKGMTGGFSETDLGPTSFKIAFSGNGFTSAERASDFAMLRAADKSIEDGCNYFGVMNEADGGSTSSVTIANAGYGRHGAWGSAFTTPIFKPNSMLLIRCFAVQPPGAELFDAHYIAHSIRTKYQIPDSSGHTTRTAAVTSQAGPVIVTAAAQIAAPAANIAQQVLAAQSLSTGQGCGDVSANPDGTFQASCPAGTMIIECSGTSCRPVRMKVD
;
A
#
# COMPACT_ATOMS: atom_id res chain seq x y z
N MET A 1 -5.57 -33.35 -37.00
CA MET A 1 -4.78 -32.13 -36.68
C MET A 1 -3.41 -32.29 -37.32
N THR A 2 -3.07 -31.45 -38.30
CA THR A 2 -1.84 -31.63 -39.08
C THR A 2 -0.62 -31.14 -38.30
N PHE A 3 0.52 -31.82 -38.41
CA PHE A 3 1.80 -31.43 -37.79
C PHE A 3 2.23 -29.99 -38.12
N ARG A 4 1.74 -29.47 -39.26
CA ARG A 4 1.94 -28.11 -39.74
C ARG A 4 1.13 -27.05 -38.99
N ASP A 5 0.02 -27.41 -38.36
CA ASP A 5 -0.74 -26.53 -37.45
C ASP A 5 -0.13 -26.52 -36.04
N MET A 6 0.44 -27.65 -35.61
CA MET A 6 1.12 -27.77 -34.31
C MET A 6 2.37 -26.89 -34.24
N SER A 7 3.17 -26.85 -35.31
CA SER A 7 4.36 -26.00 -35.44
C SER A 7 4.04 -24.51 -35.53
N LYS A 8 2.95 -24.13 -36.21
CA LYS A 8 2.48 -22.74 -36.24
C LYS A 8 1.96 -22.26 -34.87
N ARG A 9 1.25 -23.13 -34.13
CA ARG A 9 0.79 -22.86 -32.76
C ARG A 9 1.96 -22.80 -31.77
N ALA A 10 2.94 -23.69 -31.92
CA ALA A 10 4.18 -23.66 -31.12
C ALA A 10 4.99 -22.39 -31.39
N PHE A 11 5.11 -21.97 -32.65
CA PHE A 11 5.77 -20.70 -33.01
C PHE A 11 5.04 -19.49 -32.40
N LEU A 12 3.71 -19.45 -32.47
CA LEU A 12 2.90 -18.41 -31.82
C LEU A 12 3.09 -18.38 -30.29
N LEU A 13 3.14 -19.54 -29.63
CA LEU A 13 3.39 -19.62 -28.19
C LEU A 13 4.80 -19.16 -27.81
N VAL A 14 5.83 -19.50 -28.60
CA VAL A 14 7.21 -19.07 -28.36
C VAL A 14 7.36 -17.55 -28.57
N VAL A 15 6.69 -16.98 -29.57
CA VAL A 15 6.65 -15.53 -29.80
C VAL A 15 5.92 -14.82 -28.66
N VAL A 16 4.80 -15.35 -28.15
CA VAL A 16 4.10 -14.76 -27.00
C VAL A 16 4.94 -14.85 -25.72
N LEU A 17 5.69 -15.94 -25.51
CA LEU A 17 6.57 -16.10 -24.35
C LEU A 17 7.82 -15.19 -24.41
N SER A 18 8.31 -14.84 -25.60
CA SER A 18 9.47 -13.97 -25.75
C SER A 18 9.15 -12.48 -25.55
N LEU A 19 7.87 -12.11 -25.49
CA LEU A 19 7.45 -10.77 -25.06
C LEU A 19 7.46 -10.59 -23.52
N ALA A 20 7.63 -11.67 -22.75
CA ALA A 20 7.91 -11.55 -21.32
C ALA A 20 9.33 -10.96 -21.16
N GLY A 21 9.42 -9.64 -20.98
CA GLY A 21 10.68 -8.93 -20.92
C GLY A 21 11.64 -9.56 -19.92
N CYS A 22 12.92 -9.71 -20.29
CA CYS A 22 13.97 -10.29 -19.45
C CYS A 22 14.33 -9.47 -18.20
N ALA A 23 13.57 -8.41 -17.91
CA ALA A 23 13.72 -7.62 -16.70
C ALA A 23 13.41 -8.45 -15.45
N THR A 24 14.04 -8.08 -14.34
CA THR A 24 13.75 -8.66 -13.02
C THR A 24 12.27 -8.44 -12.68
N ALA A 25 11.55 -9.50 -12.38
CA ALA A 25 10.18 -9.42 -11.91
C ALA A 25 10.12 -9.01 -10.43
N TYR A 26 8.91 -8.79 -9.91
CA TYR A 26 8.69 -8.51 -8.50
C TYR A 26 8.68 -9.83 -7.72
N GLN A 27 9.80 -10.17 -7.10
CA GLN A 27 9.95 -11.36 -6.25
C GLN A 27 11.02 -11.11 -5.17
N SER A 28 11.05 -11.98 -4.16
CA SER A 28 12.13 -12.00 -3.19
C SER A 28 13.49 -12.22 -3.86
N LYS A 29 14.55 -11.70 -3.23
CA LYS A 29 15.89 -11.67 -3.79
C LYS A 29 16.38 -13.08 -4.17
N GLY A 30 16.67 -13.27 -5.45
CA GLY A 30 17.23 -14.50 -6.00
C GLY A 30 18.36 -14.23 -7.00
N MET A 31 18.66 -15.22 -7.84
CA MET A 31 19.77 -15.17 -8.80
C MET A 31 19.61 -14.09 -9.88
N THR A 32 18.36 -13.75 -10.24
CA THR A 32 18.02 -12.73 -11.26
C THR A 32 17.70 -11.36 -10.66
N GLY A 33 17.91 -11.18 -9.35
CA GLY A 33 17.52 -10.00 -8.60
C GLY A 33 16.25 -10.20 -7.78
N GLY A 34 15.68 -9.11 -7.26
CA GLY A 34 14.48 -9.10 -6.42
C GLY A 34 14.60 -8.16 -5.22
N PHE A 35 13.57 -8.15 -4.38
CA PHE A 35 13.51 -7.37 -3.16
C PHE A 35 14.06 -8.14 -1.95
N SER A 36 14.57 -7.40 -0.97
CA SER A 36 14.93 -7.91 0.35
C SER A 36 14.53 -6.90 1.42
N GLU A 37 14.06 -7.40 2.55
CA GLU A 37 13.72 -6.59 3.72
C GLU A 37 14.73 -6.81 4.85
N THR A 38 14.84 -5.79 5.71
CA THR A 38 15.53 -5.89 6.98
C THR A 38 14.77 -5.05 8.00
N ASP A 39 14.21 -5.68 9.02
CA ASP A 39 13.54 -4.98 10.10
C ASP A 39 14.59 -4.26 10.97
N LEU A 40 14.36 -2.97 11.24
CA LEU A 40 15.21 -2.13 12.09
C LEU A 40 14.53 -1.80 13.42
N GLY A 41 13.24 -2.13 13.56
CA GLY A 41 12.43 -1.93 14.76
C GLY A 41 10.95 -2.17 14.48
N PRO A 42 10.07 -1.94 15.46
CA PRO A 42 8.65 -2.28 15.37
C PRO A 42 7.87 -1.55 14.27
N THR A 43 8.33 -0.37 13.86
CA THR A 43 7.68 0.48 12.85
C THR A 43 8.66 0.98 11.80
N SER A 44 9.85 0.37 11.73
CA SER A 44 10.94 0.86 10.88
C SER A 44 11.68 -0.30 10.26
N PHE A 45 11.81 -0.25 8.94
CA PHE A 45 12.40 -1.32 8.17
C PHE A 45 13.13 -0.74 6.96
N LYS A 46 14.05 -1.54 6.43
CA LYS A 46 14.84 -1.21 5.25
C LYS A 46 14.44 -2.14 4.13
N ILE A 47 14.09 -1.57 2.99
CA ILE A 47 13.81 -2.28 1.75
C ILE A 47 14.99 -2.07 0.80
N ALA A 48 15.43 -3.12 0.13
CA ALA A 48 16.36 -3.00 -0.98
C ALA A 48 15.85 -3.82 -2.17
N PHE A 49 15.92 -3.26 -3.37
CA PHE A 49 15.64 -3.95 -4.62
C PHE A 49 16.91 -4.01 -5.47
N SER A 50 17.18 -5.18 -6.04
CA SER A 50 18.28 -5.39 -6.98
C SER A 50 17.75 -5.85 -8.33
N GLY A 51 18.01 -5.06 -9.38
CA GLY A 51 17.69 -5.39 -10.76
C GLY A 51 18.84 -6.07 -11.50
N ASN A 52 18.52 -6.75 -12.60
CA ASN A 52 19.49 -7.29 -13.55
C ASN A 52 19.83 -6.27 -14.66
N GLY A 53 20.62 -6.69 -15.65
CA GLY A 53 21.05 -5.85 -16.77
C GLY A 53 19.95 -5.40 -17.74
N PHE A 54 18.73 -5.92 -17.60
CA PHE A 54 17.56 -5.59 -18.41
C PHE A 54 16.52 -4.78 -17.62
N THR A 55 16.75 -4.57 -16.32
CA THR A 55 15.89 -3.76 -15.46
C THR A 55 16.35 -2.31 -15.52
N SER A 56 15.43 -1.38 -15.75
CA SER A 56 15.69 0.06 -15.65
C SER A 56 15.81 0.51 -14.19
N ALA A 57 16.57 1.57 -13.92
CA ALA A 57 16.67 2.17 -12.57
C ALA A 57 15.30 2.58 -12.01
N GLU A 58 14.43 3.18 -12.83
CA GLU A 58 13.07 3.56 -12.39
C GLU A 58 12.26 2.35 -11.94
N ARG A 59 12.24 1.28 -12.74
CA ARG A 59 11.58 0.01 -12.34
C ARG A 59 12.15 -0.57 -11.05
N ALA A 60 13.45 -0.42 -10.80
CA ALA A 60 14.06 -0.88 -9.54
C ALA A 60 13.59 -0.04 -8.34
N SER A 61 13.51 1.29 -8.50
CA SER A 61 12.98 2.20 -7.48
C SER A 61 11.49 1.97 -7.22
N ASP A 62 10.68 1.85 -8.28
CA ASP A 62 9.25 1.53 -8.18
C ASP A 62 9.02 0.20 -7.44
N PHE A 63 9.83 -0.83 -7.70
CA PHE A 63 9.69 -2.11 -7.02
C PHE A 63 10.15 -2.08 -5.56
N ALA A 64 11.16 -1.26 -5.23
CA ALA A 64 11.47 -0.97 -3.83
C ALA A 64 10.30 -0.27 -3.14
N MET A 65 9.65 0.67 -3.83
CA MET A 65 8.51 1.41 -3.29
C MET A 65 7.26 0.54 -3.13
N LEU A 66 6.98 -0.33 -4.11
CA LEU A 66 5.94 -1.34 -4.02
C LEU A 66 6.17 -2.26 -2.82
N ARG A 67 7.41 -2.71 -2.60
CA ARG A 67 7.69 -3.59 -1.45
C ARG A 67 7.54 -2.86 -0.13
N ALA A 68 7.94 -1.58 -0.05
CA ALA A 68 7.70 -0.76 1.13
C ALA A 68 6.20 -0.62 1.45
N ALA A 69 5.37 -0.44 0.43
CA ALA A 69 3.92 -0.40 0.60
C ALA A 69 3.36 -1.74 1.08
N ASP A 70 3.73 -2.84 0.44
CA ASP A 70 3.29 -4.18 0.84
C ASP A 70 3.70 -4.52 2.28
N LYS A 71 4.96 -4.24 2.64
CA LYS A 71 5.46 -4.47 4.00
C LYS A 71 4.74 -3.61 5.04
N SER A 72 4.41 -2.36 4.70
CA SER A 72 3.60 -1.50 5.57
C SER A 72 2.21 -2.08 5.81
N ILE A 73 1.55 -2.57 4.76
CA ILE A 73 0.23 -3.20 4.86
C ILE A 73 0.30 -4.50 5.68
N GLU A 74 1.33 -5.32 5.45
CA GLU A 74 1.61 -6.55 6.22
C GLU A 74 1.78 -6.26 7.73
N ASP A 75 2.44 -5.15 8.06
CA ASP A 75 2.68 -4.72 9.45
C ASP A 75 1.47 -3.94 10.05
N GLY A 76 0.35 -3.80 9.31
CA GLY A 76 -0.87 -3.13 9.78
C GLY A 76 -0.82 -1.59 9.73
N CYS A 77 0.12 -1.03 8.97
CA CYS A 77 0.27 0.40 8.73
C CYS A 77 -0.43 0.82 7.43
N ASN A 78 -1.28 1.85 7.49
CA ASN A 78 -1.93 2.43 6.30
C ASN A 78 -1.05 3.44 5.57
N TYR A 79 -0.09 4.04 6.28
CA TYR A 79 0.76 5.11 5.77
C TYR A 79 2.22 4.79 6.02
N PHE A 80 3.11 5.30 5.17
CA PHE A 80 4.54 5.23 5.42
C PHE A 80 5.27 6.47 4.91
N GLY A 81 6.42 6.77 5.51
CA GLY A 81 7.34 7.80 5.06
C GLY A 81 8.69 7.20 4.68
N VAL A 82 9.29 7.73 3.62
CA VAL A 82 10.67 7.42 3.23
C VAL A 82 11.60 8.33 4.01
N MET A 83 12.40 7.77 4.91
CA MET A 83 13.33 8.52 5.75
C MET A 83 14.69 8.70 5.07
N ASN A 84 15.07 7.73 4.24
CA ASN A 84 16.29 7.76 3.47
C ASN A 84 16.11 6.94 2.19
N GLU A 85 16.65 7.42 1.10
CA GLU A 85 16.68 6.75 -0.19
C GLU A 85 18.12 6.71 -0.71
N ALA A 86 18.50 5.58 -1.29
CA ALA A 86 19.80 5.40 -1.92
C ALA A 86 19.64 4.57 -3.19
N ASP A 87 19.76 5.25 -4.33
CA ASP A 87 19.78 4.62 -5.64
C ASP A 87 21.21 4.47 -6.16
N GLY A 88 21.45 3.42 -6.91
CA GLY A 88 22.76 3.14 -7.49
C GLY A 88 22.74 2.01 -8.49
N GLY A 89 23.90 1.43 -8.73
CA GLY A 89 24.00 0.17 -9.46
C GLY A 89 25.40 -0.38 -9.49
N SER A 90 25.50 -1.67 -9.83
CA SER A 90 26.77 -2.35 -10.04
C SER A 90 26.98 -2.62 -11.52
N THR A 91 28.18 -2.37 -12.04
CA THR A 91 28.54 -2.72 -13.42
C THR A 91 29.30 -4.04 -13.43
N SER A 92 28.81 -5.02 -14.18
CA SER A 92 29.53 -6.26 -14.47
C SER A 92 29.92 -6.27 -15.95
N SER A 93 30.98 -6.95 -16.35
CA SER A 93 31.36 -7.07 -17.76
C SER A 93 31.28 -8.51 -18.24
N VAL A 94 30.74 -8.73 -19.43
CA VAL A 94 30.79 -10.03 -20.12
C VAL A 94 31.80 -9.91 -21.26
N THR A 95 32.80 -10.79 -21.27
CA THR A 95 33.79 -10.88 -22.35
C THR A 95 33.49 -12.11 -23.19
N ILE A 96 33.21 -11.90 -24.46
CA ILE A 96 33.03 -12.96 -25.44
C ILE A 96 34.31 -13.04 -26.25
N ALA A 97 35.03 -14.15 -26.15
CA ALA A 97 36.24 -14.41 -26.93
C ALA A 97 35.98 -15.52 -27.95
N ASN A 98 36.47 -15.34 -29.17
CA ASN A 98 36.51 -16.35 -30.20
C ASN A 98 37.97 -16.60 -30.58
N ALA A 99 38.36 -17.87 -30.69
CA ALA A 99 39.70 -18.28 -31.10
C ALA A 99 39.59 -19.34 -32.20
N GLY A 100 40.35 -19.12 -33.28
CA GLY A 100 40.51 -20.05 -34.39
C GLY A 100 41.96 -20.52 -34.51
N TYR A 101 42.13 -21.79 -34.86
CA TYR A 101 43.44 -22.41 -35.07
C TYR A 101 43.56 -22.95 -36.49
N GLY A 102 44.70 -22.73 -37.13
CA GLY A 102 45.01 -23.22 -38.47
C GLY A 102 46.45 -23.71 -38.61
N ARG A 103 46.78 -24.25 -39.78
CA ARG A 103 48.10 -24.85 -40.08
C ARG A 103 49.29 -23.90 -39.91
N HIS A 104 49.03 -22.60 -39.94
CA HIS A 104 50.06 -21.54 -39.91
C HIS A 104 49.92 -20.58 -38.71
N GLY A 105 49.11 -20.90 -37.69
CA GLY A 105 48.98 -20.08 -36.49
C GLY A 105 47.60 -20.09 -35.86
N ALA A 106 47.46 -19.33 -34.78
CA ALA A 106 46.22 -19.10 -34.06
C ALA A 106 45.84 -17.62 -34.15
N TRP A 107 44.55 -17.34 -34.28
CA TRP A 107 43.99 -15.98 -34.30
C TRP A 107 42.79 -15.95 -33.36
N GLY A 108 42.59 -14.82 -32.70
CA GLY A 108 41.43 -14.65 -31.84
C GLY A 108 40.99 -13.20 -31.74
N SER A 109 39.76 -13.02 -31.28
CA SER A 109 39.18 -11.71 -31.00
C SER A 109 38.37 -11.82 -29.72
N ALA A 110 38.42 -10.78 -28.89
CA ALA A 110 37.61 -10.68 -27.69
C ALA A 110 36.86 -9.35 -27.69
N PHE A 111 35.58 -9.40 -27.32
CA PHE A 111 34.74 -8.23 -27.15
C PHE A 111 34.16 -8.23 -25.74
N THR A 112 34.31 -7.11 -25.02
CA THR A 112 33.83 -6.95 -23.65
C THR A 112 32.72 -5.93 -23.60
N THR A 113 31.53 -6.34 -23.14
CA THR A 113 30.37 -5.46 -22.95
C THR A 113 30.12 -5.24 -21.46
N PRO A 114 30.10 -3.98 -20.98
CA PRO A 114 29.62 -3.67 -19.64
C PRO A 114 28.09 -3.82 -19.56
N ILE A 115 27.60 -4.28 -18.41
CA ILE A 115 26.20 -4.51 -18.07
C ILE A 115 25.95 -3.83 -16.73
N PHE A 116 25.11 -2.79 -16.73
CA PHE A 116 24.71 -2.07 -15.53
C PHE A 116 23.51 -2.74 -14.86
N LYS A 117 23.59 -2.96 -13.54
CA LYS A 117 22.54 -3.59 -12.72
C LYS A 117 22.08 -2.59 -11.67
N PRO A 118 20.87 -2.00 -11.80
CA PRO A 118 20.41 -0.99 -10.85
C PRO A 118 20.10 -1.59 -9.48
N ASN A 119 20.27 -0.79 -8.44
CA ASN A 119 19.78 -1.06 -7.09
C ASN A 119 19.09 0.17 -6.52
N SER A 120 18.08 -0.06 -5.70
CA SER A 120 17.39 0.97 -4.93
C SER A 120 17.22 0.50 -3.49
N MET A 121 17.46 1.39 -2.53
CA MET A 121 17.31 1.11 -1.10
C MET A 121 16.52 2.22 -0.44
N LEU A 122 15.53 1.83 0.37
CA LEU A 122 14.65 2.73 1.08
C LEU A 122 14.65 2.38 2.57
N LEU A 123 14.88 3.38 3.42
CA LEU A 123 14.62 3.28 4.86
C LEU A 123 13.24 3.86 5.14
N ILE A 124 12.35 3.02 5.64
CA ILE A 124 10.93 3.32 5.78
C ILE A 124 10.56 3.39 7.26
N ARG A 125 9.67 4.32 7.58
CA ARG A 125 8.92 4.31 8.83
C ARG A 125 7.42 4.29 8.53
N CYS A 126 6.71 3.31 9.09
CA CYS A 126 5.27 3.14 8.86
C CYS A 126 4.43 3.64 10.03
N PHE A 127 3.18 3.99 9.72
CA PHE A 127 2.21 4.56 10.65
C PHE A 127 0.81 3.99 10.38
N ALA A 128 0.09 3.60 11.45
CA ALA A 128 -1.30 3.18 11.35
C ALA A 128 -2.26 4.34 11.03
N VAL A 129 -1.97 5.52 11.60
CA VAL A 129 -2.74 6.75 11.44
C VAL A 129 -1.78 7.87 11.01
N GLN A 130 -2.20 8.68 10.04
CA GLN A 130 -1.42 9.82 9.58
C GLN A 130 -1.32 10.90 10.68
N PRO A 131 -0.11 11.29 11.13
CA PRO A 131 0.05 12.39 12.06
C PRO A 131 -0.22 13.74 11.37
N PRO A 132 -0.80 14.73 12.09
CA PRO A 132 -1.10 16.04 11.53
C PRO A 132 0.19 16.73 11.07
N GLY A 133 0.19 17.23 9.83
CA GLY A 133 1.34 17.93 9.25
C GLY A 133 2.44 17.05 8.67
N ALA A 134 2.30 15.72 8.68
CA ALA A 134 3.22 14.82 8.01
C ALA A 134 2.72 14.43 6.61
N GLU A 135 3.55 14.70 5.60
CA GLU A 135 3.36 14.18 4.25
C GLU A 135 3.83 12.72 4.23
N LEU A 136 2.86 11.80 4.31
CA LEU A 136 3.10 10.36 4.24
C LEU A 136 2.44 9.80 2.98
N PHE A 137 3.01 8.72 2.46
CA PHE A 137 2.41 7.98 1.37
C PHE A 137 1.34 7.04 1.90
N ASP A 138 0.21 6.97 1.21
CA ASP A 138 -0.80 5.93 1.44
C ASP A 138 -0.30 4.61 0.85
N ALA A 139 -0.19 3.59 1.71
CA ALA A 139 0.37 2.31 1.32
C ALA A 139 -0.48 1.62 0.26
N HIS A 140 -1.81 1.61 0.40
CA HIS A 140 -2.70 0.97 -0.55
C HIS A 140 -2.67 1.65 -1.91
N TYR A 141 -2.65 2.98 -1.94
CA TYR A 141 -2.59 3.76 -3.19
C TYR A 141 -1.28 3.49 -3.95
N ILE A 142 -0.13 3.53 -3.26
CA ILE A 142 1.18 3.23 -3.87
C ILE A 142 1.19 1.79 -4.39
N ALA A 143 0.73 0.84 -3.59
CA ALA A 143 0.71 -0.57 -3.96
C ALA A 143 -0.15 -0.78 -5.22
N HIS A 144 -1.33 -0.16 -5.29
CA HIS A 144 -2.24 -0.27 -6.43
C HIS A 144 -1.70 0.42 -7.68
N SER A 145 -1.18 1.64 -7.58
CA SER A 145 -0.67 2.41 -8.72
C SER A 145 0.51 1.73 -9.38
N ILE A 146 1.47 1.21 -8.60
CA ILE A 146 2.64 0.51 -9.15
C ILE A 146 2.27 -0.85 -9.73
N ARG A 147 1.40 -1.63 -9.06
CA ARG A 147 0.89 -2.89 -9.63
C ARG A 147 0.19 -2.68 -10.96
N THR A 148 -0.61 -1.62 -11.07
CA THR A 148 -1.27 -1.24 -12.32
C THR A 148 -0.27 -0.87 -13.41
N LYS A 149 0.74 -0.04 -13.09
CA LYS A 149 1.83 0.34 -14.02
C LYS A 149 2.53 -0.88 -14.63
N TYR A 150 2.76 -1.92 -13.83
CA TYR A 150 3.56 -3.10 -14.22
C TYR A 150 2.76 -4.39 -14.46
N GLN A 151 1.42 -4.32 -14.42
CA GLN A 151 0.52 -5.48 -14.52
C GLN A 151 0.90 -6.62 -13.56
N ILE A 152 1.27 -6.27 -12.32
CA ILE A 152 1.59 -7.24 -11.28
C ILE A 152 0.28 -7.63 -10.58
N PRO A 153 -0.02 -8.93 -10.44
CA PRO A 153 -1.22 -9.37 -9.74
C PRO A 153 -1.20 -8.94 -8.27
N ASP A 154 -2.36 -8.62 -7.72
CA ASP A 154 -2.49 -8.33 -6.30
C ASP A 154 -2.16 -9.60 -5.51
N SER A 155 -1.23 -9.51 -4.56
CA SER A 155 -0.85 -10.61 -3.66
C SER A 155 -1.91 -10.87 -2.58
N SER A 156 -3.00 -10.11 -2.57
CA SER A 156 -4.17 -10.42 -1.77
C SER A 156 -4.95 -11.56 -2.43
N GLY A 157 -4.74 -12.77 -1.94
CA GLY A 157 -5.71 -13.87 -2.02
C GLY A 157 -7.01 -13.55 -1.26
N HIS A 158 -7.59 -12.40 -1.52
CA HIS A 158 -8.97 -12.08 -1.24
C HIS A 158 -9.68 -12.10 -2.57
N THR A 159 -10.44 -13.16 -2.82
CA THR A 159 -11.48 -13.22 -3.83
C THR A 159 -12.15 -11.87 -3.92
N THR A 160 -11.86 -11.13 -4.99
CA THR A 160 -12.61 -9.97 -5.41
C THR A 160 -14.03 -10.42 -5.69
N ARG A 161 -14.87 -10.50 -4.66
CA ARG A 161 -16.29 -10.25 -4.88
C ARG A 161 -16.35 -8.79 -5.20
N THR A 162 -16.51 -8.52 -6.49
CA THR A 162 -17.19 -7.34 -7.02
C THR A 162 -18.42 -7.08 -6.14
N ALA A 163 -18.28 -6.20 -5.15
CA ALA A 163 -19.43 -5.58 -4.52
C ALA A 163 -19.94 -4.57 -5.53
N ALA A 164 -20.75 -5.08 -6.46
CA ALA A 164 -21.64 -4.25 -7.24
C ALA A 164 -22.46 -3.42 -6.25
N VAL A 165 -22.39 -2.10 -6.44
CA VAL A 165 -23.32 -1.15 -5.86
C VAL A 165 -24.71 -1.54 -6.34
N THR A 166 -25.47 -2.23 -5.50
CA THR A 166 -26.92 -2.31 -5.61
C THR A 166 -27.51 -1.83 -4.29
N SER A 167 -27.89 -0.56 -4.29
CA SER A 167 -28.90 0.00 -3.41
C SER A 167 -30.15 -0.89 -3.49
N GLN A 168 -30.58 -1.52 -2.41
CA GLN A 168 -32.00 -1.67 -2.06
C GLN A 168 -32.20 -1.82 -0.54
N ALA A 169 -33.17 -1.06 -0.05
CA ALA A 169 -33.66 -1.01 1.31
C ALA A 169 -34.47 -2.27 1.69
N GLY A 170 -34.41 -2.66 2.97
CA GLY A 170 -35.35 -3.62 3.57
C GLY A 170 -34.77 -4.36 4.78
N PRO A 171 -35.54 -4.56 5.88
CA PRO A 171 -34.98 -4.74 7.21
C PRO A 171 -34.67 -6.20 7.52
N VAL A 172 -33.55 -6.45 8.21
CA VAL A 172 -33.35 -7.72 8.92
C VAL A 172 -33.02 -7.41 10.37
N ILE A 173 -34.01 -7.69 11.21
CA ILE A 173 -33.92 -7.81 12.65
C ILE A 173 -33.04 -9.02 12.95
N VAL A 174 -31.90 -8.83 13.61
CA VAL A 174 -31.36 -9.86 14.52
C VAL A 174 -30.78 -9.18 15.76
N THR A 175 -31.36 -9.59 16.87
CA THR A 175 -31.16 -9.22 18.27
C THR A 175 -29.82 -9.75 18.82
N ALA A 176 -29.15 -8.92 19.65
CA ALA A 176 -28.31 -9.16 20.85
C ALA A 176 -27.35 -10.39 20.88
N ALA A 177 -26.16 -10.40 21.48
CA ALA A 177 -25.32 -9.57 22.34
C ALA A 177 -23.90 -10.19 22.21
N ALA A 178 -22.72 -9.56 22.26
CA ALA A 178 -22.02 -8.84 23.34
C ALA A 178 -20.55 -8.76 22.83
N GLN A 179 -20.00 -7.58 22.50
CA GLN A 179 -19.03 -6.78 23.29
C GLN A 179 -17.80 -7.57 23.80
N ILE A 180 -16.57 -7.12 23.51
CA ILE A 180 -15.79 -6.21 24.37
C ILE A 180 -14.75 -5.36 23.57
N ALA A 181 -14.67 -4.08 23.95
CA ALA A 181 -13.57 -3.10 23.86
C ALA A 181 -13.21 -2.42 22.52
N ALA A 182 -13.92 -1.33 22.21
CA ALA A 182 -13.41 -0.22 21.41
C ALA A 182 -12.49 0.67 22.29
N PRO A 183 -11.32 1.13 21.80
CA PRO A 183 -10.49 2.09 22.53
C PRO A 183 -11.18 3.45 22.55
N ALA A 184 -11.13 4.10 23.72
CA ALA A 184 -11.83 5.33 24.07
C ALA A 184 -11.74 6.40 22.97
N ALA A 185 -12.88 6.65 22.32
CA ALA A 185 -13.13 7.91 21.64
C ALA A 185 -13.00 9.03 22.68
N ASN A 186 -12.17 10.02 22.35
CA ASN A 186 -11.78 11.12 23.22
C ASN A 186 -13.02 11.90 23.71
N ILE A 187 -13.47 11.61 24.95
CA ILE A 187 -14.63 12.25 25.59
C ILE A 187 -14.50 13.79 25.54
N ALA A 188 -13.27 14.31 25.62
CA ALA A 188 -13.03 15.76 25.52
C ALA A 188 -13.39 16.33 24.15
N GLN A 189 -13.16 15.61 23.05
CA GLN A 189 -13.55 16.05 21.70
C GLN A 189 -15.07 16.02 21.51
N GLN A 190 -15.77 15.07 22.15
CA GLN A 190 -17.22 14.99 22.11
C GLN A 190 -17.89 16.11 22.90
N VAL A 191 -17.34 16.46 24.07
CA VAL A 191 -17.80 17.61 24.86
C VAL A 191 -17.62 18.91 24.06
N LEU A 192 -16.49 19.07 23.37
CA LEU A 192 -16.24 20.26 22.55
C LEU A 192 -17.22 20.38 21.37
N ALA A 193 -17.51 19.26 20.70
CA ALA A 193 -18.49 19.21 19.62
C ALA A 193 -19.91 19.51 20.12
N ALA A 194 -20.32 18.95 21.26
CA ALA A 194 -21.62 19.23 21.88
C ALA A 194 -21.75 20.71 22.30
N GLN A 195 -20.69 21.31 22.85
CA GLN A 195 -20.66 22.73 23.24
C GLN A 195 -20.80 23.68 22.04
N SER A 196 -20.20 23.33 20.88
CA SER A 196 -20.33 24.13 19.66
C SER A 196 -21.76 24.15 19.12
N LEU A 197 -22.50 23.04 19.28
CA LEU A 197 -23.90 22.94 18.88
C LEU A 197 -24.84 23.63 19.86
N SER A 198 -24.59 23.51 21.17
CA SER A 198 -25.43 24.17 22.18
C SER A 198 -25.37 25.70 22.02
N THR A 199 -24.16 26.25 21.89
CA THR A 199 -23.93 27.69 21.68
C THR A 199 -24.53 28.18 20.37
N GLY A 200 -24.44 27.39 19.29
CA GLY A 200 -25.09 27.70 18.01
C GLY A 200 -26.62 27.70 18.04
N GLN A 201 -27.25 27.11 19.06
CA GLN A 201 -28.70 27.09 19.27
C GLN A 201 -29.14 28.02 20.42
N GLY A 202 -28.24 28.85 20.95
CA GLY A 202 -28.55 29.79 22.04
C GLY A 202 -28.69 29.11 23.42
N CYS A 203 -28.15 27.91 23.58
CA CYS A 203 -28.08 27.19 24.85
C CYS A 203 -26.75 27.44 25.55
N GLY A 204 -26.74 27.28 26.87
CA GLY A 204 -25.57 27.41 27.74
C GLY A 204 -24.71 26.15 27.83
N ASP A 205 -24.11 25.95 28.99
CA ASP A 205 -23.12 24.90 29.24
C ASP A 205 -23.68 23.49 29.09
N VAL A 206 -22.81 22.58 28.65
CA VAL A 206 -23.11 21.17 28.39
C VAL A 206 -22.59 20.29 29.54
N SER A 207 -23.46 19.46 30.10
CA SER A 207 -23.14 18.44 31.10
C SER A 207 -23.23 17.04 30.49
N ALA A 208 -22.28 16.17 30.82
CA ALA A 208 -22.29 14.78 30.40
C ALA A 208 -23.14 13.92 31.34
N ASN A 209 -24.03 13.12 30.77
CA ASN A 209 -24.90 12.21 31.52
C ASN A 209 -24.30 10.78 31.54
N PRO A 210 -24.55 9.97 32.58
CA PRO A 210 -24.03 8.60 32.69
C PRO A 210 -24.46 7.69 31.53
N ASP A 211 -25.59 8.00 30.90
CA ASP A 211 -26.18 7.26 29.78
C ASP A 211 -25.46 7.53 28.44
N GLY A 212 -24.39 8.33 28.42
CA GLY A 212 -23.62 8.66 27.21
C GLY A 212 -24.22 9.81 26.37
N THR A 213 -25.25 10.48 26.88
CA THR A 213 -25.86 11.68 26.27
C THR A 213 -25.36 12.96 26.94
N PHE A 214 -25.45 14.07 26.23
CA PHE A 214 -25.08 15.40 26.71
C PHE A 214 -26.32 16.26 26.93
N GLN A 215 -26.38 17.02 28.01
CA GLN A 215 -27.49 17.91 28.32
C GLN A 215 -27.01 19.36 28.31
N ALA A 216 -27.70 20.23 27.57
CA ALA A 216 -27.44 21.67 27.55
C ALA A 216 -28.62 22.43 28.17
N SER A 217 -28.34 23.39 29.04
CA SER A 217 -29.36 24.27 29.60
C SER A 217 -29.71 25.38 28.61
N CYS A 218 -30.94 25.40 28.11
CA CYS A 218 -31.44 26.43 27.20
C CYS A 218 -32.54 27.27 27.90
N PRO A 219 -32.81 28.51 27.44
CA PRO A 219 -33.88 29.35 28.01
C PRO A 219 -35.28 28.72 27.94
N ALA A 220 -35.51 27.82 26.99
CA ALA A 220 -36.78 27.13 26.77
C ALA A 220 -36.82 25.70 27.35
N GLY A 221 -35.80 25.27 28.11
CA GLY A 221 -35.70 23.94 28.71
C GLY A 221 -34.35 23.26 28.49
N THR A 222 -34.26 21.97 28.80
CA THR A 222 -33.02 21.19 28.67
C THR A 222 -32.96 20.46 27.33
N MET A 223 -31.91 20.72 26.55
CA MET A 223 -31.67 20.04 25.27
C MET A 223 -30.78 18.82 25.46
N ILE A 224 -31.22 17.66 24.97
CA ILE A 224 -30.45 16.41 24.98
C ILE A 224 -29.77 16.23 23.62
N ILE A 225 -28.46 16.06 23.63
CA ILE A 225 -27.58 15.92 22.47
C ILE A 225 -26.95 14.53 22.51
N GLU A 226 -26.98 13.83 21.38
CA GLU A 226 -26.34 12.53 21.22
C GLU A 226 -25.21 12.66 20.20
N CYS A 227 -24.03 12.13 20.55
CA CYS A 227 -22.83 12.26 19.75
C CYS A 227 -22.34 10.88 19.31
N SER A 228 -22.15 10.70 18.01
CA SER A 228 -21.46 9.55 17.43
C SER A 228 -20.14 10.03 16.85
N GLY A 229 -19.03 9.75 17.55
CA GLY A 229 -17.71 10.29 17.19
C GLY A 229 -17.71 11.82 17.30
N THR A 230 -17.46 12.53 16.20
CA THR A 230 -17.45 14.00 16.11
C THR A 230 -18.78 14.60 15.64
N SER A 231 -19.75 13.77 15.24
CA SER A 231 -21.06 14.21 14.78
C SER A 231 -22.06 14.16 15.92
N CYS A 232 -22.51 15.32 16.36
CA CYS A 232 -23.50 15.48 17.42
C CYS A 232 -24.82 15.98 16.84
N ARG A 233 -25.95 15.46 17.33
CA ARG A 233 -27.30 15.85 16.90
C ARG A 233 -28.22 16.07 18.10
N PRO A 234 -29.12 17.07 18.06
CA PRO A 234 -30.13 17.25 19.09
C PRO A 234 -31.20 16.15 18.94
N VAL A 235 -31.48 15.41 20.01
CA VAL A 235 -32.42 14.29 20.00
C VAL A 235 -33.80 14.73 20.47
N ARG A 236 -33.86 15.42 21.62
CA ARG A 236 -35.10 15.96 22.19
C ARG A 236 -34.83 17.17 23.07
N MET A 237 -35.85 18.02 23.19
CA MET A 237 -35.92 19.10 24.16
C MET A 237 -36.89 18.69 25.26
N LYS A 238 -36.44 18.69 26.51
CA LYS A 238 -37.32 18.63 27.69
C LYS A 238 -37.68 20.06 28.05
N VAL A 239 -38.95 20.40 27.90
CA VAL A 239 -39.52 21.65 28.42
C VAL A 239 -40.01 21.32 29.82
N ASP A 240 -39.50 22.03 30.83
CA ASP A 240 -40.02 21.96 32.19
C ASP A 240 -41.31 22.79 32.32
#